data_AF-A0A1Q4YNJ5-F1
#
_entry.id   AF-A0A1Q4YNJ5-F1
#
_cell.length_a   1.000
_cell.length_b   1.000
_cell.length_c   1.000
_cell.angle_alpha   90.00
_cell.angle_beta   90.00
_cell.angle_gamma   90.00
#
_symmetry.space_group_name_H-M   'P 1'
#
loop_
_entity.id
_entity.type
_entity.pdbx_description
1 polymer ?
#
loop_
_entity_poly.entity_id
_entity_poly.type
_entity_poly.pdbx_seq_one_letter_code
_entity_poly.pdbx_strand_id
1 'polypeptide(L)' 'MAKARPERIDPHWPEAPAGDKHPVTELTSDMQGALSPFGKVTFPLPVEELGYHHPVTEINR' A
#
# COMPACT_ATOMS: atom_id res chain seq x y z
N MET A 1 -31.11 -23.49 -3.04
CA MET A 1 -29.70 -23.42 -3.48
C MET A 1 -29.65 -22.72 -4.83
N ALA A 2 -28.96 -21.60 -4.96
CA ALA A 2 -28.85 -20.88 -6.24
C ALA A 2 -27.99 -21.69 -7.24
N LYS A 3 -28.36 -21.68 -8.53
CA LYS A 3 -27.57 -22.32 -9.60
C LYS A 3 -26.24 -21.58 -9.80
N ALA A 4 -25.15 -22.34 -9.93
CA ALA A 4 -23.84 -21.79 -10.28
C ALA A 4 -23.90 -21.15 -11.69
N ARG A 5 -23.34 -19.94 -11.83
CA ARG A 5 -23.22 -19.22 -13.11
C ARG A 5 -21.73 -19.15 -13.46
N PRO A 6 -21.24 -19.97 -14.40
CA PRO A 6 -19.80 -20.10 -14.67
C PRO A 6 -19.17 -18.81 -15.23
N GLU A 7 -19.96 -17.95 -15.88
CA GLU A 7 -19.52 -16.60 -16.29
C GLU A 7 -19.31 -15.62 -15.12
N ARG A 8 -19.78 -15.94 -13.90
CA ARG A 8 -19.61 -15.09 -12.73
C ARG A 8 -18.51 -15.67 -11.85
N ILE A 9 -17.27 -15.32 -12.18
CA ILE A 9 -16.13 -15.52 -11.28
C ILE A 9 -16.24 -14.43 -10.22
N ASP A 10 -16.87 -14.76 -9.09
CA ASP A 10 -16.75 -13.90 -7.91
C ASP A 10 -15.24 -13.88 -7.56
N PRO A 11 -14.60 -12.70 -7.42
CA PRO A 11 -13.19 -12.64 -7.09
C PRO A 11 -13.01 -13.19 -5.67
N HIS A 12 -12.41 -14.37 -5.56
CA HIS A 12 -12.04 -14.98 -4.29
C HIS A 12 -10.55 -14.79 -4.09
N TRP A 13 -10.15 -14.73 -2.82
CA TRP A 13 -8.74 -14.77 -2.47
C TRP A 13 -8.18 -16.14 -2.84
N PRO A 14 -6.92 -16.22 -3.30
CA PRO A 14 -6.28 -17.50 -3.54
C PRO A 14 -6.27 -18.33 -2.24
N GLU A 15 -6.29 -19.66 -2.39
CA GLU A 15 -6.09 -20.54 -1.24
C GLU A 15 -4.77 -20.20 -0.54
N ALA A 16 -4.81 -20.08 0.79
CA ALA A 16 -3.61 -19.80 1.56
C ALA A 16 -2.62 -20.98 1.39
N PRO A 17 -1.31 -20.70 1.25
CA PRO A 17 -0.29 -21.71 1.49
C PRO A 17 -0.49 -22.36 2.87
N ALA A 18 -0.20 -23.65 2.98
CA ALA A 18 -0.36 -24.38 4.24
C ALA A 18 0.49 -23.72 5.35
N GLY A 19 -0.17 -23.10 6.33
CA GLY A 19 0.48 -22.40 7.44
C GLY A 19 0.34 -20.88 7.42
N ASP A 20 -0.14 -20.29 6.33
CA ASP A 20 -0.28 -18.84 6.22
C ASP A 20 -1.61 -18.36 6.80
N LYS A 21 -1.54 -17.29 7.60
CA LYS A 21 -2.70 -16.59 8.17
C LYS A 21 -3.02 -15.38 7.29
N HIS A 22 -4.17 -15.43 6.62
CA HIS A 22 -4.81 -14.26 5.99
C HIS A 22 -5.25 -13.25 7.07
N PRO A 23 -5.96 -12.18 6.66
CA PRO A 23 -5.49 -10.82 6.32
C PRO A 23 -4.79 -10.07 7.47
N VAL A 24 -3.87 -9.17 7.14
CA VAL A 24 -3.28 -8.23 8.10
C VAL A 24 -4.34 -7.20 8.51
N THR A 25 -4.86 -7.36 9.73
CA THR A 25 -5.66 -6.37 10.44
C THR A 25 -4.79 -5.60 11.43
N GLU A 26 -5.28 -4.47 11.94
CA GLU A 26 -4.60 -3.74 13.04
C GLU A 26 -4.32 -4.65 14.26
N LEU A 27 -5.24 -5.58 14.57
CA LEU A 27 -5.10 -6.51 15.70
C LEU A 27 -4.05 -7.61 15.49
N THR A 28 -3.74 -7.91 14.23
CA THR A 28 -2.80 -8.99 13.85
C THR A 28 -1.47 -8.45 13.33
N SER A 29 -1.33 -7.12 13.29
CA SER A 29 -0.09 -6.44 12.92
C SER A 29 0.94 -6.59 14.04
N ASP A 30 2.22 -6.67 13.69
CA ASP A 30 3.34 -6.68 14.62
C ASP A 30 3.56 -5.31 15.28
N MET A 31 3.11 -4.24 14.62
CA MET A 31 3.13 -2.87 15.13
C MET A 31 1.72 -2.28 15.22
N GLN A 32 1.46 -1.51 16.28
CA GLN A 32 0.25 -0.71 16.42
C GLN A 32 0.29 0.50 15.47
N GLY A 33 -0.85 0.79 14.83
CA GLY A 33 -0.97 1.87 13.86
C GLY A 33 -0.59 1.47 12.43
N ALA A 34 -0.77 2.39 11.49
CA ALA A 34 -0.41 2.15 10.09
C ALA A 34 1.11 2.11 9.95
N LEU A 35 1.64 1.03 9.34
CA LEU A 35 3.01 1.02 8.88
C LEU A 35 3.23 2.22 7.95
N SER A 36 4.35 2.91 8.12
CA SER A 36 4.71 4.02 7.25
C SER A 36 4.63 3.59 5.78
N PRO A 37 3.98 4.37 4.89
CA PRO A 37 3.97 4.06 3.46
C PRO A 37 5.37 4.11 2.85
N PHE A 38 6.32 4.76 3.54
CA PHE A 38 7.73 4.82 3.17
C PHE A 38 8.57 3.70 3.79
N GLY A 39 7.94 2.72 4.44
CA GLY A 39 8.60 1.58 5.07
C GLY A 39 9.58 2.02 6.17
N LYS A 40 10.88 1.84 5.93
CA LYS A 40 11.95 2.09 6.91
C LYS A 40 12.53 3.52 6.85
N VAL A 41 12.00 4.39 5.99
CA VAL A 41 12.49 5.75 5.85
C VAL A 41 12.18 6.55 7.11
N THR A 42 13.20 7.21 7.66
CA THR A 42 13.07 8.13 8.81
C THR A 42 13.07 9.56 8.30
N PHE A 43 12.14 10.36 8.81
CA PHE A 43 11.99 11.78 8.46
C PHE A 43 12.55 12.68 9.57
N PRO A 44 12.98 13.91 9.23
CA PRO A 44 13.07 14.48 7.88
C PRO A 44 14.23 13.89 7.06
N LEU A 45 14.09 13.89 5.73
CA LEU A 45 15.19 13.54 4.82
C LEU A 45 16.17 14.73 4.67
N PRO A 46 17.45 14.46 4.39
CA PRO A 46 18.40 15.48 3.95
C PRO A 46 17.90 16.24 2.73
N VAL A 47 18.21 17.54 2.62
CA VAL A 47 17.69 18.43 1.57
C VAL A 47 18.10 17.94 0.17
N GLU A 48 19.30 17.38 0.08
CA GLU A 48 19.93 16.87 -1.14
C GLU A 48 19.21 15.62 -1.68
N GLU A 49 18.44 14.92 -0.84
CA GLU A 49 17.71 13.70 -1.20
C GLU A 49 16.23 13.96 -1.55
N LEU A 50 15.71 15.16 -1.25
CA LEU A 50 14.29 15.47 -1.45
C LEU A 50 13.88 15.57 -2.92
N GLY A 51 14.84 15.80 -3.83
CA GLY A 51 14.55 16.07 -5.25
C GLY A 51 13.64 17.30 -5.45
N TYR A 52 13.55 18.18 -4.45
CA TYR A 52 12.68 19.33 -4.48
C TYR A 52 13.28 20.43 -5.37
N HIS A 53 12.55 20.83 -6.41
CA HIS A 53 12.86 21.99 -7.24
C HIS A 53 11.85 23.08 -6.93
N HIS A 54 12.33 24.23 -6.44
CA HIS A 54 11.46 25.37 -6.17
C HIS A 54 10.89 25.89 -7.50
N PRO A 55 9.56 26.00 -7.64
CA PRO A 55 8.96 26.50 -8.88
C PRO A 55 9.37 27.95 -9.11
N VAL A 56 9.78 28.26 -10.34
CA VAL A 56 10.10 29.62 -10.79
C VAL A 56 9.13 29.96 -11.90
N THR A 57 8.50 31.14 -11.80
CA THR A 57 7.64 31.67 -12.86
C THR A 57 8.50 32.47 -13.84
N GLU A 58 8.61 31.99 -15.08
CA GLU A 58 9.20 32.76 -16.18
C GLU A 58 8.09 33.53 -16.92
N ILE A 59 8.16 34.87 -16.87
CA ILE A 59 7.22 35.74 -17.59
C ILE A 59 7.69 35.83 -19.05
N ASN A 60 6.81 35.48 -20.00
CA ASN A 60 7.07 35.65 -21.43
C ASN A 60 7.43 37.12 -21.72
N ARG A 61 8.56 37.33 -22.40
CA ARG A 61 9.06 38.65 -22.80
C ARG A 61 8.73 38.96 -24.25
#